data_AF-A0A9D8LWV3-F1
#
_entry.id   AF-A0A9D8LWV3-F1
#
_cell.length_a   1.000
_cell.length_b   1.000
_cell.length_c   1.000
_cell.angle_alpha   90.00
_cell.angle_beta   90.00
_cell.angle_gamma   90.00
#
_symmetry.space_group_name_H-M   'P 1'
#
loop_
_entity.id
_entity.type
_entity.pdbx_description
1 polymer ?
#
loop_
_entity_poly.entity_id
_entity_poly.type
_entity_poly.pdbx_seq_one_letter_code
_entity_poly.pdbx_strand_id
1 'polypeptide(L)'
;MAEDFAEVDLESGPRDRADAGTEVPYRVRCERRGGGWLLWVGGPGLDEEYVTQARTYEEVEGTARDALALLLREPATSFDVVVEVTLAPDLQGPVALARRLRRKAAAAQRQSVTALGEAARRLADAGYSRRDSAALLGVSRQRISQILGD
;
A
#
# COMPACT_ATOMS: atom_id res chain seq x y z
N MET A 1 -17.32 -10.44 59.85
CA MET A 1 -17.26 -11.92 59.90
C MET A 1 -18.55 -12.44 59.29
N ALA A 2 -18.42 -13.52 58.52
CA ALA A 2 -19.41 -14.25 57.74
C ALA A 2 -19.70 -13.68 56.34
N GLU A 3 -19.16 -14.42 55.38
CA GLU A 3 -19.35 -14.40 53.94
C GLU A 3 -20.79 -14.81 53.58
N ASP A 4 -21.29 -14.36 52.44
CA ASP A 4 -22.31 -15.13 51.72
C ASP A 4 -22.04 -15.08 50.21
N PHE A 5 -21.93 -16.27 49.64
CA PHE A 5 -21.60 -16.55 48.27
C PHE A 5 -22.89 -16.73 47.48
N ALA A 6 -23.05 -15.97 46.40
CA ALA A 6 -23.94 -16.33 45.30
C ALA A 6 -23.38 -15.67 44.03
N GLU A 7 -23.32 -16.26 42.86
CA GLU A 7 -23.41 -17.63 42.36
C GLU A 7 -22.77 -17.48 40.97
N VAL A 8 -21.87 -18.39 40.61
CA VAL A 8 -21.11 -18.31 39.37
C VAL A 8 -21.99 -18.86 38.25
N ASP A 9 -22.61 -17.97 37.47
CA ASP A 9 -23.16 -18.31 36.16
C ASP A 9 -22.03 -18.39 35.12
N LEU A 10 -21.49 -19.59 34.97
CA LEU A 10 -20.67 -19.99 33.83
C LEU A 10 -21.57 -20.51 32.71
N GLU A 11 -21.29 -19.98 31.51
CA GLU A 11 -21.74 -20.41 30.18
C GLU A 11 -23.10 -19.92 29.68
N SER A 12 -23.06 -18.96 28.74
CA SER A 12 -23.74 -19.07 27.44
C SER A 12 -23.34 -17.94 26.48
N GLY A 13 -22.83 -18.31 25.30
CA GLY A 13 -23.09 -17.54 24.08
C GLY A 13 -21.88 -17.17 23.23
N PRO A 14 -21.89 -17.48 21.91
CA PRO A 14 -20.78 -17.23 21.00
C PRO A 14 -20.62 -15.73 20.78
N ARG A 15 -19.42 -15.20 20.98
CA ARG A 15 -19.06 -13.84 20.55
C ARG A 15 -18.80 -13.84 19.05
N ASP A 16 -19.86 -14.01 18.27
CA ASP A 16 -19.88 -13.54 16.90
C ASP A 16 -20.66 -12.22 16.85
N ARG A 17 -19.92 -11.12 16.66
CA ARG A 17 -20.25 -10.04 15.72
C ARG A 17 -19.28 -8.86 15.90
N ALA A 18 -18.48 -8.66 14.85
CA ALA A 18 -18.18 -7.38 14.23
C ALA A 18 -18.05 -6.15 15.15
N ASP A 19 -16.80 -5.86 15.53
CA ASP A 19 -16.36 -4.48 15.70
C ASP A 19 -15.22 -4.25 14.70
N ALA A 20 -15.52 -3.52 13.62
CA ALA A 20 -14.49 -2.99 12.72
C ALA A 20 -13.82 -1.79 13.40
N GLY A 21 -13.19 -2.06 14.55
CA GLY A 21 -12.33 -1.12 15.25
C GLY A 21 -11.10 -0.89 14.40
N THR A 22 -10.65 0.36 14.31
CA THR A 22 -9.40 0.71 13.62
C THR A 22 -8.24 0.03 14.34
N GLU A 23 -7.90 -1.18 13.90
CA GLU A 23 -6.77 -1.93 14.45
C GLU A 23 -5.52 -1.12 14.17
N VAL A 24 -4.87 -0.65 15.24
CA VAL A 24 -3.68 0.20 15.11
C VAL A 24 -2.59 -0.64 14.45
N PRO A 25 -2.07 -0.25 13.28
CA PRO A 25 -1.11 -1.09 12.57
C PRO A 25 0.19 -1.19 13.36
N TYR A 26 0.89 -2.31 13.18
CA TYR A 26 2.26 -2.47 13.63
C TYR A 26 3.16 -1.54 12.82
N ARG A 27 4.01 -0.77 13.51
CA ARG A 27 4.96 0.14 12.88
C ARG A 27 6.33 -0.51 12.81
N VAL A 28 6.94 -0.42 11.63
CA VAL A 28 8.30 -0.90 11.36
C VAL A 28 9.13 0.29 10.96
N ARG A 29 9.95 0.80 11.88
CA ARG A 29 10.98 1.78 11.52
C ARG A 29 12.17 1.02 10.97
N CYS A 30 12.71 1.43 9.83
CA CYS A 30 13.90 0.78 9.27
C CYS A 30 14.93 1.78 8.76
N GLU A 31 16.20 1.44 8.90
CA GLU A 31 17.31 2.23 8.38
C GLU A 31 18.40 1.33 7.78
N ARG A 32 19.18 1.88 6.85
CA ARG A 32 20.28 1.14 6.23
C ARG A 32 21.48 1.05 7.18
N ARG A 33 21.91 -0.16 7.56
CA ARG A 33 23.08 -0.42 8.41
C ARG A 33 23.84 -1.66 7.96
N GLY A 34 25.18 -1.59 7.97
CA GLY A 34 26.04 -2.76 7.77
C GLY A 34 25.81 -3.54 6.46
N GLY A 35 25.34 -2.88 5.40
CA GLY A 35 25.00 -3.53 4.13
C GLY A 35 23.57 -4.06 4.03
N GLY A 36 22.82 -4.14 5.13
CA GLY A 36 21.41 -4.53 5.19
C GLY A 36 20.50 -3.45 5.78
N TRP A 37 19.36 -3.86 6.30
CA TRP A 37 18.36 -3.03 6.94
C TRP A 37 18.19 -3.46 8.39
N LEU A 38 18.30 -2.51 9.31
CA LEU A 38 17.94 -2.70 10.72
C LEU A 38 16.49 -2.26 10.91
N LEU A 39 15.69 -3.07 11.60
CA LEU A 39 14.26 -2.85 11.79
C LEU A 39 13.96 -2.75 13.29
N TRP A 40 13.11 -1.79 13.66
CA TRP A 40 12.44 -1.71 14.95
C TRP A 40 10.95 -1.94 14.72
N VAL A 41 10.44 -3.05 15.22
CA VAL A 41 9.04 -3.48 15.08
C VAL A 41 8.32 -3.19 16.38
N GLY A 42 7.34 -2.30 16.36
CA GLY A 42 6.51 -1.94 17.51
C GLY A 42 5.03 -2.02 17.17
N GLY A 43 4.19 -2.18 18.18
CA GLY A 43 2.74 -2.25 17.97
C GLY A 43 1.99 -2.87 19.13
N PRO A 44 0.69 -3.14 18.96
CA PRO A 44 -0.14 -3.78 19.98
C PRO A 44 0.44 -5.10 20.46
N GLY A 45 0.33 -5.38 21.76
CA GLY A 45 0.79 -6.66 22.33
C GLY A 45 2.31 -6.82 22.44
N LEU A 46 3.10 -5.80 22.09
CA LEU A 46 4.54 -5.76 22.33
C LEU A 46 4.85 -4.81 23.50
N ASP A 47 5.51 -5.32 24.54
CA ASP A 47 5.96 -4.51 25.68
C ASP A 47 7.09 -3.54 25.29
N GLU A 48 7.91 -3.92 24.32
CA GLU A 48 9.02 -3.13 23.77
C GLU A 48 9.17 -3.35 22.25
N GLU A 49 9.91 -2.47 21.58
CA GLU A 49 10.21 -2.66 20.17
C GLU A 49 11.11 -3.88 19.97
N TYR A 50 10.70 -4.77 19.08
CA TYR A 50 11.51 -5.90 18.67
C TYR A 50 12.47 -5.49 17.54
N VAL A 51 13.76 -5.80 17.74
CA VAL A 51 14.81 -5.48 16.76
C VAL A 51 15.12 -6.70 15.90
N THR A 52 15.06 -6.53 14.58
CA THR A 52 15.42 -7.57 13.59
C THR A 52 16.13 -6.95 12.38
N GLN A 53 16.52 -7.75 11.41
CA GLN A 53 17.25 -7.29 10.22
C GLN A 53 16.82 -7.99 8.93
N ALA A 54 16.85 -7.25 7.82
CA ALA A 54 16.59 -7.75 6.47
C ALA A 54 17.78 -7.44 5.55
N ARG A 55 18.00 -8.21 4.48
CA ARG A 55 19.12 -7.97 3.54
C ARG A 55 18.76 -6.92 2.51
N THR A 56 17.52 -6.95 2.03
CA THR A 56 17.00 -5.99 1.05
C THR A 56 15.82 -5.21 1.62
N TYR A 57 15.47 -4.08 0.99
CA TYR A 57 14.31 -3.29 1.41
C TYR A 57 13.00 -4.04 1.19
N GLU A 58 12.94 -4.87 0.13
CA GLU A 58 11.78 -5.70 -0.21
C GLU A 58 11.48 -6.75 0.87
N GLU A 59 12.52 -7.26 1.53
CA GLU A 59 12.40 -8.23 2.62
C GLU A 59 11.91 -7.62 3.95
N VAL A 60 11.93 -6.28 4.11
CA VAL A 60 11.65 -5.60 5.39
C VAL A 60 10.28 -5.96 5.96
N GLU A 61 9.24 -5.87 5.13
CA GLU A 61 7.87 -6.09 5.58
C GLU A 61 7.60 -7.56 5.92
N GLY A 62 8.13 -8.49 5.11
CA GLY A 62 8.05 -9.93 5.37
C GLY A 62 8.78 -10.32 6.65
N THR A 63 10.00 -9.81 6.82
CA THR A 63 10.82 -10.06 8.03
C THR A 63 10.12 -9.55 9.29
N ALA A 64 9.46 -8.39 9.22
CA ALA A 64 8.70 -7.86 10.35
C ALA A 64 7.49 -8.73 10.69
N ARG A 65 6.74 -9.20 9.68
CA ARG A 65 5.60 -10.10 9.90
C ARG A 65 6.00 -11.44 10.47
N ASP A 66 7.12 -12.01 10.01
CA ASP A 66 7.65 -13.25 10.53
C ASP A 66 8.06 -13.11 12.01
N ALA A 67 8.67 -11.97 12.37
CA ALA A 67 8.99 -11.65 13.75
C ALA A 67 7.73 -11.51 14.62
N LEU A 68 6.70 -10.80 14.15
CA LEU A 68 5.42 -10.67 14.85
C LEU A 68 4.73 -12.03 15.04
N ALA A 69 4.74 -12.88 14.00
CA ALA A 69 4.14 -14.21 14.08
C ALA A 69 4.82 -15.08 15.14
N LEU A 70 6.14 -14.99 15.24
CA LEU A 70 6.91 -15.70 16.25
C LEU A 70 6.60 -15.20 17.67
N LEU A 71 6.53 -13.89 17.86
CA LEU A 71 6.34 -13.25 19.17
C LEU A 71 4.90 -13.42 19.69
N LEU A 72 3.91 -13.16 18.83
CA LEU A 72 2.50 -13.09 19.18
C LEU A 72 1.76 -14.40 18.96
N ARG A 73 2.41 -15.40 18.35
CA ARG A 73 1.84 -16.73 18.06
C ARG A 73 0.61 -16.69 17.14
N GLU A 74 0.53 -15.67 16.32
CA GLU A 74 -0.52 -15.49 15.30
C GLU A 74 0.07 -15.64 13.88
N PRO A 75 -0.75 -15.95 12.86
CA PRO A 75 -0.26 -16.06 11.49
C PRO A 75 0.35 -14.74 10.97
N ALA A 76 1.46 -14.82 10.22
CA ALA A 76 2.12 -13.64 9.64
C ALA A 76 1.18 -12.76 8.79
N THR A 77 0.17 -13.36 8.16
CA THR A 77 -0.82 -12.65 7.33
C THR A 77 -1.90 -11.90 8.12
N SER A 78 -1.94 -12.06 9.45
CA SER A 78 -2.93 -11.40 10.32
C SER A 78 -2.55 -9.96 10.68
N PHE A 79 -1.31 -9.53 10.42
CA PHE A 79 -0.80 -8.23 10.85
C PHE A 79 -0.89 -7.18 9.75
N ASP A 80 -1.57 -6.07 10.05
CA ASP A 80 -1.42 -4.82 9.32
C ASP A 80 -0.10 -4.13 9.72
N VAL A 81 0.75 -3.82 8.73
CA VAL A 81 2.11 -3.35 8.94
C VAL A 81 2.36 -2.09 8.13
N VAL A 82 2.84 -1.05 8.80
CA VAL A 82 3.28 0.20 8.18
C VAL A 82 4.79 0.33 8.33
N VAL A 83 5.50 0.43 7.20
CA VAL A 83 6.96 0.58 7.15
C VAL A 83 7.36 2.05 6.99
N GLU A 84 8.17 2.54 7.93
CA GLU A 84 8.74 3.88 7.97
C GLU A 84 10.25 3.83 7.74
N VAL A 85 10.70 4.40 6.62
CA VAL A 85 12.11 4.33 6.21
C VAL A 85 12.85 5.58 6.63
N THR A 86 13.88 5.42 7.46
CA THR A 86 14.85 6.46 7.74
C THR A 86 15.96 6.43 6.68
N LEU A 87 15.93 7.42 5.80
CA LEU A 87 16.98 7.64 4.80
C LEU A 87 18.02 8.63 5.33
N ALA A 88 19.26 8.48 4.84
CA ALA A 88 20.30 9.49 5.03
C ALA A 88 19.79 10.88 4.59
N PRO A 89 20.13 11.97 5.30
CA PRO A 89 19.53 13.29 5.08
C PRO A 89 19.63 13.79 3.63
N ASP A 90 20.74 13.51 2.96
CA ASP A 90 21.02 13.86 1.56
C ASP A 90 20.15 13.10 0.55
N LEU A 91 19.60 11.95 0.93
CA LEU A 91 18.73 11.12 0.08
C LEU A 91 17.24 11.42 0.25
N GLN A 92 16.82 12.05 1.35
CA GLN A 92 15.40 12.31 1.63
C GLN A 92 14.75 13.18 0.54
N GLY A 93 15.40 14.28 0.16
CA GLY A 93 14.92 15.20 -0.87
C GLY A 93 14.79 14.55 -2.26
N PRO A 94 15.87 13.97 -2.81
CA PRO A 94 15.84 13.29 -4.11
C PRO A 94 14.81 12.15 -4.19
N VAL A 95 14.73 11.29 -3.17
CA VAL A 95 13.76 10.18 -3.14
C VAL A 95 12.32 10.70 -3.07
N ALA A 96 12.05 11.69 -2.22
CA ALA A 96 10.73 12.31 -2.13
C ALA A 96 10.31 12.97 -3.46
N LEU A 97 11.23 13.69 -4.11
CA LEU A 97 11.01 14.30 -5.41
C LEU A 97 10.70 13.25 -6.49
N ALA A 98 11.52 12.20 -6.58
CA ALA A 98 11.33 11.12 -7.55
C ALA A 98 9.97 10.43 -7.37
N ARG A 99 9.61 10.08 -6.12
CA ARG A 99 8.29 9.51 -5.79
C ARG A 99 7.15 10.45 -6.20
N ARG A 100 7.28 11.75 -5.91
CA ARG A 100 6.28 12.77 -6.28
C ARG A 100 6.12 12.89 -7.79
N LEU A 101 7.21 13.00 -8.53
CA LEU A 101 7.18 13.13 -10.00
C LEU A 101 6.62 11.87 -10.65
N ARG A 102 6.97 10.67 -10.16
CA ARG A 102 6.37 9.41 -10.63
C ARG A 102 4.86 9.37 -10.42
N ARG A 103 4.36 9.82 -9.26
CA ARG A 103 2.91 9.92 -9.01
C ARG A 103 2.23 10.91 -9.96
N LYS A 104 2.85 12.08 -10.20
CA LYS A 104 2.34 13.07 -11.15
C LYS A 104 2.30 12.51 -12.58
N ALA A 105 3.38 11.84 -13.01
CA ALA A 105 3.44 11.20 -14.32
C ALA A 105 2.36 10.13 -14.49
N ALA A 106 2.16 9.26 -13.47
CA ALA A 106 1.10 8.26 -13.51
C ALA A 106 -0.30 8.89 -13.57
N ALA A 107 -0.54 9.99 -12.84
CA ALA A 107 -1.80 10.71 -12.89
C ALA A 107 -2.05 11.36 -14.26
N ALA A 108 -1.03 12.06 -14.80
CA ALA A 108 -1.09 12.67 -16.13
C ALA A 108 -1.30 11.61 -17.23
N GLN A 109 -0.66 10.45 -17.12
CA GLN A 109 -0.85 9.35 -18.06
C GLN A 109 -2.30 8.85 -18.07
N ARG A 110 -2.93 8.68 -16.89
CA ARG A 110 -4.35 8.28 -16.80
C ARG A 110 -5.26 9.33 -17.44
N GLN A 111 -5.04 10.61 -17.11
CA GLN A 111 -5.81 11.72 -17.68
C GLN A 111 -5.66 11.79 -19.21
N SER A 112 -4.44 11.60 -19.72
CA SER A 112 -4.14 11.55 -21.15
C SER A 112 -4.92 10.45 -21.86
N VAL A 113 -4.97 9.23 -21.29
CA VAL A 113 -5.73 8.12 -21.89
C VAL A 113 -7.21 8.46 -21.98
N THR A 114 -7.80 9.01 -20.92
CA THR A 114 -9.22 9.41 -20.91
C THR A 114 -9.50 10.51 -21.94
N ALA A 115 -8.72 11.60 -21.91
CA ALA A 115 -8.89 12.74 -22.81
C ALA A 115 -8.69 12.36 -24.28
N LEU A 116 -7.70 11.52 -24.58
CA LEU A 116 -7.44 11.01 -25.92
C LEU A 116 -8.63 10.19 -26.44
N GLY A 117 -9.21 9.33 -25.59
CA GLY A 117 -10.38 8.53 -25.94
C GLY A 117 -11.61 9.38 -26.23
N GLU A 118 -11.88 10.37 -25.38
CA GLU A 118 -12.97 11.32 -25.58
C GLU A 118 -12.81 12.14 -26.87
N ALA A 119 -11.62 12.68 -27.11
CA ALA A 119 -11.33 13.47 -28.30
C ALA A 119 -11.42 12.63 -29.59
N ALA A 120 -10.91 11.40 -29.58
CA ALA A 120 -11.00 10.50 -30.72
C ALA A 120 -12.44 10.18 -31.12
N ARG A 121 -13.33 9.93 -30.14
CA ARG A 121 -14.77 9.72 -30.38
C ARG A 121 -15.44 10.95 -30.96
N ARG A 122 -15.20 12.13 -30.37
CA ARG A 122 -15.77 13.40 -30.87
C ARG A 122 -15.33 13.72 -32.30
N LEU A 123 -14.08 13.43 -32.66
CA LEU A 123 -13.60 13.60 -34.03
C LEU A 123 -14.30 12.63 -34.99
N ALA A 124 -14.49 11.37 -34.59
CA ALA A 124 -15.23 10.40 -35.39
C ALA A 124 -16.70 10.81 -35.59
N ASP A 125 -17.38 11.26 -34.51
CA ASP A 125 -18.76 11.76 -34.57
C ASP A 125 -18.90 13.00 -35.46
N ALA A 126 -17.86 13.82 -35.54
CA ALA A 126 -17.76 14.97 -36.44
C ALA A 126 -17.34 14.61 -37.88
N GLY A 127 -17.19 13.33 -38.20
CA GLY A 127 -16.90 12.83 -39.56
C GLY A 127 -15.42 12.87 -39.96
N TYR A 128 -14.49 13.13 -39.04
CA TYR A 128 -13.06 13.10 -39.36
C TYR A 128 -12.59 11.67 -39.62
N SER A 129 -11.73 11.52 -40.64
CA SER A 129 -11.12 10.23 -40.94
C SER A 129 -10.17 9.81 -39.82
N ARG A 130 -9.98 8.49 -39.62
CA ARG A 130 -9.01 7.97 -38.63
C ARG A 130 -7.59 8.48 -38.86
N ARG A 131 -7.23 8.73 -40.11
CA ARG A 131 -5.94 9.30 -40.48
C ARG A 131 -5.79 10.72 -39.93
N ASP A 132 -6.80 11.55 -40.13
CA ASP A 132 -6.77 12.95 -39.68
C ASP A 132 -6.87 13.02 -38.16
N SER A 133 -7.72 12.20 -37.53
CA SER A 133 -7.81 12.10 -36.08
C SER A 133 -6.47 11.69 -35.43
N ALA A 134 -5.74 10.75 -36.05
CA ALA A 134 -4.42 10.35 -35.58
C ALA A 134 -3.41 11.51 -35.66
N ALA A 135 -3.41 12.25 -36.78
CA ALA A 135 -2.54 13.39 -36.99
C ALA A 135 -2.84 14.54 -36.02
N LEU A 136 -4.12 14.89 -35.83
CA LEU A 136 -4.56 15.96 -34.92
C LEU A 136 -4.26 15.66 -33.46
N LEU A 137 -4.40 14.39 -33.06
CA LEU A 137 -4.17 13.95 -31.68
C LEU A 137 -2.72 13.55 -31.39
N GLY A 138 -1.83 13.62 -32.39
CA GLY A 138 -0.41 13.30 -32.23
C GLY A 138 -0.14 11.83 -31.87
N VAL A 139 -0.98 10.91 -32.34
CA VAL A 139 -0.86 9.46 -32.06
C VAL A 139 -0.83 8.65 -33.36
N SER A 140 -0.47 7.37 -33.25
CA SER A 140 -0.48 6.47 -34.41
C SER A 140 -1.91 6.12 -34.85
N ARG A 141 -2.09 5.79 -36.13
CA ARG A 141 -3.38 5.30 -36.67
C ARG A 141 -3.86 4.04 -35.94
N GLN A 142 -2.94 3.12 -35.61
CA GLN A 142 -3.27 1.92 -34.84
C GLN A 142 -3.84 2.27 -33.46
N ARG A 143 -3.31 3.31 -32.82
CA ARG A 143 -3.81 3.77 -31.52
C ARG A 143 -5.24 4.30 -31.62
N ILE A 144 -5.57 5.00 -32.70
CA ILE A 144 -6.97 5.43 -32.97
C ILE A 144 -7.90 4.23 -33.16
N SER A 145 -7.51 3.22 -33.96
CA SER A 145 -8.32 2.01 -34.13
C SER A 145 -8.60 1.28 -32.81
N GLN A 146 -7.56 1.10 -31.97
CA GLN A 146 -7.70 0.49 -30.64
C GLN A 146 -8.67 1.26 -29.73
N ILE A 147 -8.70 2.59 -29.83
CA ILE A 147 -9.55 3.45 -29.00
C ILE A 147 -11.01 3.40 -29.46
N LEU A 148 -11.24 3.34 -30.77
CA LEU A 148 -12.59 3.37 -31.36
C LEU A 148 -13.26 1.99 -31.44
N GLY A 149 -12.53 0.92 -31.15
CA GLY A 149 -13.10 -0.43 -31.01
C GLY A 149 -13.25 -1.18 -32.34
N ASP A 150 -12.20 -1.17 -33.15
CA ASP A 150 -12.00 -2.12 -34.27
C ASP A 150 -10.85 -3.08 -33.98
#